data_AF-A0A7X7D949-F1
#
_entry.id   AF-A0A7X7D949-F1
#
_cell.length_a   1.000
_cell.length_b   1.000
_cell.length_c   1.000
_cell.angle_alpha   90.00
_cell.angle_beta   90.00
_cell.angle_gamma   90.00
#
_symmetry.space_group_name_H-M   'P 1'
#
loop_
_entity.id
_entity.type
_entity.pdbx_description
1 polymer ?
#
loop_
_entity_poly.entity_id
_entity_poly.type
_entity_poly.pdbx_seq_one_letter_code
_entity_poly.pdbx_strand_id
1 'polypeptide(L)'
;WSWPSFDPNILSSHDLELASAAREMLTEADGEPLLAKSYRQIYPPGSTFKVVTASAGVESGQVTVDEPVYPTISSLDLPQTTVDLPNFGGSSCGGTLLRILARSCNTSFGQMGLDLGTQVMLDGAEAFGFNERPPFDLPAVASVYPSEDFEAERKLGSLAQSAIGQYSVAATPLQMAMVAGGIANGGVVMAPHVMDEIRDGEADLVDRWDPREWTRASSAGTAEIIKEAMREVVRSGSATRLQIEGLDVGAKTGTAQIGTERPLRSHAWVIAWAGPIGQAPTIAVAVLVEAQDGVSEQTGGRVAAPIAKKVIEAAMQPMPDPPVADDPAQTTDGTTTTSTP
;
A
#
# COMPACT_ATOMS: atom_id res chain seq x y z
N TRP A 1 0.29 -0.95 -11.21
CA TRP A 1 -0.45 -0.19 -12.25
C TRP A 1 -0.58 1.25 -11.78
N SER A 2 -0.43 2.22 -12.68
CA SER A 2 -0.58 3.66 -12.41
C SER A 2 -1.45 4.30 -13.48
N TRP A 3 -2.18 5.36 -13.11
CA TRP A 3 -3.00 6.16 -14.02
C TRP A 3 -2.71 7.65 -13.79
N PRO A 4 -2.62 8.48 -14.84
CA PRO A 4 -2.72 8.14 -16.26
C PRO A 4 -1.59 7.21 -16.76
N SER A 5 -1.88 6.47 -17.83
CA SER A 5 -0.92 5.59 -18.52
C SER A 5 -0.95 5.90 -20.02
N PHE A 6 -0.23 5.13 -20.83
CA PHE A 6 -0.13 5.35 -22.27
C PHE A 6 -0.10 4.02 -23.03
N ASP A 7 -0.46 4.06 -24.31
CA ASP A 7 -0.28 2.93 -25.23
C ASP A 7 1.18 2.90 -25.71
N PRO A 8 2.00 1.88 -25.39
CA PRO A 8 3.40 1.83 -25.80
C PRO A 8 3.59 1.68 -27.32
N ASN A 9 2.57 1.29 -28.08
CA ASN A 9 2.67 1.13 -29.54
C ASN A 9 3.02 2.46 -30.24
N ILE A 10 2.54 3.59 -29.71
CA ILE A 10 2.80 4.91 -30.31
C ILE A 10 4.27 5.34 -30.19
N LEU A 11 5.00 4.80 -29.19
CA LEU A 11 6.43 5.03 -29.01
C LEU A 11 7.29 4.03 -29.81
N SER A 12 6.69 2.94 -30.27
CA SER A 12 7.36 1.83 -30.97
C SER A 12 7.12 1.86 -32.49
N SER A 13 6.60 2.99 -33.02
CA SER A 13 6.31 3.15 -34.44
C SER A 13 7.59 3.16 -35.29
N HIS A 14 7.51 2.58 -36.49
CA HIS A 14 8.56 2.72 -37.52
C HIS A 14 8.59 4.11 -38.15
N ASP A 15 7.52 4.91 -37.98
CA ASP A 15 7.51 6.33 -38.29
C ASP A 15 8.17 7.11 -37.14
N LEU A 16 9.42 7.54 -37.37
CA LEU A 16 10.25 8.21 -36.37
C LEU A 16 9.73 9.61 -36.00
N GLU A 17 9.07 10.30 -36.93
CA GLU A 17 8.47 11.61 -36.65
C GLU A 17 7.28 11.44 -35.71
N LEU A 18 6.43 10.45 -35.98
CA LEU A 18 5.31 10.10 -35.11
C LEU A 18 5.78 9.65 -33.72
N ALA A 19 6.78 8.78 -33.64
CA ALA A 19 7.32 8.32 -32.37
C ALA A 19 7.94 9.47 -31.55
N SER A 20 8.64 10.41 -32.20
CA SER A 20 9.21 11.59 -31.55
C SER A 20 8.12 12.52 -31.02
N ALA A 21 7.10 12.83 -31.83
CA ALA A 21 5.98 13.67 -31.43
C ALA A 21 5.17 13.05 -30.28
N ALA A 22 4.95 11.72 -30.31
CA ALA A 22 4.28 11.01 -29.23
C ALA A 22 5.08 11.08 -27.91
N ARG A 23 6.41 10.97 -27.99
CA ARG A 23 7.28 11.11 -26.82
C ARG A 23 7.23 12.51 -26.22
N GLU A 24 7.27 13.55 -27.05
CA GLU A 24 7.15 14.95 -26.61
C GLU A 24 5.80 15.18 -25.91
N MET A 25 4.71 14.78 -26.57
CA MET A 25 3.36 14.85 -26.02
C MET A 25 3.24 14.15 -24.66
N LEU A 26 3.76 12.92 -24.51
CA LEU A 26 3.70 12.18 -23.25
C LEU A 26 4.61 12.75 -22.16
N THR A 27 5.69 13.43 -22.54
CA THR A 27 6.60 14.09 -21.60
C THR A 27 5.97 15.36 -21.02
N GLU A 28 5.20 16.08 -21.84
CA GLU A 28 4.51 17.31 -21.45
C GLU A 28 3.12 17.06 -20.84
N ALA A 29 2.59 15.84 -20.94
CA ALA A 29 1.27 15.50 -20.47
C ALA A 29 1.11 15.59 -18.94
N ASP A 30 0.00 16.18 -18.50
CA ASP A 30 -0.39 16.23 -17.10
C ASP A 30 -0.45 14.83 -16.47
N GLY A 31 -0.02 14.74 -15.22
CA GLY A 31 -0.05 13.48 -14.47
C GLY A 31 1.08 12.51 -14.79
N GLU A 32 2.06 12.90 -15.61
CA GLU A 32 3.32 12.18 -15.85
C GLU A 32 3.11 10.71 -16.27
N PRO A 33 2.41 10.43 -17.38
CA PRO A 33 2.03 9.07 -17.77
C PRO A 33 3.23 8.13 -18.03
N LEU A 34 4.41 8.69 -18.33
CA LEU A 34 5.66 7.94 -18.49
C LEU A 34 6.26 7.45 -17.16
N LEU A 35 5.81 7.99 -16.02
CA LEU A 35 6.31 7.63 -14.70
C LEU A 35 5.49 6.49 -14.12
N ALA A 36 6.16 5.37 -13.82
CA ALA A 36 5.53 4.26 -13.11
C ALA A 36 5.35 4.56 -11.61
N LYS A 37 4.37 5.41 -11.29
CA LYS A 37 4.14 5.98 -9.96
C LYS A 37 4.00 4.95 -8.85
N SER A 38 3.49 3.74 -9.16
CA SER A 38 3.29 2.68 -8.17
C SER A 38 4.57 2.20 -7.48
N TYR A 39 5.74 2.35 -8.11
CA TYR A 39 7.03 1.93 -7.54
C TYR A 39 8.17 2.93 -7.75
N ARG A 40 7.95 4.03 -8.49
CA ARG A 40 8.97 5.06 -8.78
C ARG A 40 8.71 6.42 -8.15
N GLN A 41 7.54 6.61 -7.54
CA GLN A 41 7.19 7.87 -6.87
C GLN A 41 6.80 7.60 -5.42
N ILE A 42 7.31 8.45 -4.54
CA ILE A 42 7.03 8.41 -3.11
C ILE A 42 6.08 9.54 -2.72
N TYR A 43 5.24 9.26 -1.74
CA TYR A 43 4.19 10.15 -1.27
C TYR A 43 4.02 9.97 0.23
N PRO A 44 3.56 10.98 0.97
CA PRO A 44 3.23 10.79 2.38
C PRO A 44 2.15 9.70 2.54
N PRO A 45 2.43 8.61 3.27
CA PRO A 45 1.47 7.51 3.45
C PRO A 45 0.31 7.90 4.38
N GLY A 46 0.52 8.91 5.24
CA GLY A 46 -0.44 9.29 6.27
C GLY A 46 -0.81 8.10 7.15
N SER A 47 -2.08 8.02 7.54
CA SER A 47 -2.54 7.03 8.52
C SER A 47 -2.40 5.55 8.13
N THR A 48 -1.99 5.20 6.90
CA THR A 48 -1.59 3.81 6.59
C THR A 48 -0.29 3.44 7.30
N PHE A 49 0.61 4.40 7.55
CA PHE A 49 1.86 4.20 8.28
C PHE A 49 1.65 3.82 9.75
N LYS A 50 0.47 4.10 10.33
CA LYS A 50 0.12 3.66 11.69
C LYS A 50 0.21 2.14 11.87
N VAL A 51 0.13 1.36 10.79
CA VAL A 51 0.41 -0.08 10.83
C VAL A 51 1.87 -0.37 11.19
N VAL A 52 2.82 0.38 10.61
CA VAL A 52 4.25 0.30 10.95
C VAL A 52 4.48 0.72 12.40
N THR A 53 3.94 1.86 12.81
CA THR A 53 4.04 2.37 14.19
C THR A 53 3.46 1.40 15.22
N ALA A 54 2.27 0.86 14.96
CA ALA A 54 1.65 -0.13 15.84
C ALA A 54 2.50 -1.41 15.93
N SER A 55 3.05 -1.88 14.80
CA SER A 55 3.91 -3.06 14.77
C SER A 55 5.18 -2.85 15.57
N ALA A 56 5.85 -1.70 15.42
CA ALA A 56 7.04 -1.35 16.20
C ALA A 56 6.74 -1.28 17.71
N GLY A 57 5.59 -0.72 18.08
CA GLY A 57 5.16 -0.65 19.47
C GLY A 57 4.90 -2.02 20.09
N VAL A 58 4.24 -2.91 19.35
CA VAL A 58 3.97 -4.28 19.82
C VAL A 58 5.25 -5.12 19.84
N GLU A 59 6.09 -5.04 18.81
CA GLU A 59 7.34 -5.80 18.72
C GLU A 59 8.34 -5.42 19.81
N SER A 60 8.42 -4.13 20.16
CA SER A 60 9.26 -3.66 21.27
C SER A 60 8.71 -4.03 22.66
N GLY A 61 7.49 -4.55 22.74
CA GLY A 61 6.82 -4.89 24.00
C GLY A 61 6.26 -3.70 24.78
N GLN A 62 6.33 -2.49 24.22
CA GLN A 62 5.82 -1.26 24.85
C GLN A 62 4.32 -1.09 24.66
N VAL A 63 3.74 -1.76 23.65
CA VAL A 63 2.31 -1.77 23.37
C VAL A 63 1.80 -3.20 23.34
N THR A 64 0.63 -3.41 23.92
CA THR A 64 -0.11 -4.66 23.91
C THR A 64 -1.52 -4.41 23.37
N VAL A 65 -2.34 -5.46 23.30
CA VAL A 65 -3.75 -5.32 22.90
C VAL A 65 -4.51 -4.40 23.84
N ASP A 66 -4.19 -4.42 25.14
CA ASP A 66 -4.97 -3.75 26.20
C ASP A 66 -4.27 -2.51 26.79
N GLU A 67 -2.94 -2.42 26.70
CA GLU A 67 -2.16 -1.34 27.29
C GLU A 67 -1.09 -0.79 26.32
N PRO A 68 -0.78 0.51 26.35
CA PRO A 68 -1.43 1.52 27.19
C PRO A 68 -2.83 1.88 26.69
N VAL A 69 -3.72 2.27 27.60
CA VAL A 69 -4.99 2.91 27.25
C VAL A 69 -4.77 4.40 26.98
N TYR A 70 -4.71 4.81 25.71
CA TYR A 70 -4.48 6.21 25.35
C TYR A 70 -5.68 7.11 25.68
N PRO A 71 -5.44 8.34 26.17
CA PRO A 71 -6.52 9.25 26.55
C PRO A 71 -7.37 9.66 25.35
N THR A 72 -8.66 9.85 25.59
CA THR A 72 -9.61 10.33 24.57
C THR A 72 -9.57 11.86 24.50
N ILE A 73 -8.79 12.38 23.56
CA ILE A 73 -8.57 13.83 23.36
C ILE A 73 -8.77 14.20 21.89
N SER A 74 -9.02 15.48 21.59
CA SER A 74 -9.21 15.97 20.22
C SER A 74 -7.91 16.47 19.57
N SER A 75 -6.94 16.87 20.39
CA SER A 75 -5.64 17.38 19.97
C SER A 75 -4.56 16.95 20.97
N LEU A 76 -3.35 16.70 20.47
CA LEU A 76 -2.17 16.38 21.28
C LEU A 76 -1.19 17.54 21.17
N ASP A 77 -0.81 18.10 22.32
CA ASP A 77 0.22 19.13 22.39
C ASP A 77 1.58 18.50 22.01
N LEU A 78 2.22 19.04 20.99
CA LEU A 78 3.49 18.50 20.51
C LEU A 78 4.66 19.14 21.27
N PRO A 79 5.61 18.35 21.80
CA PRO A 79 6.77 18.90 22.47
C PRO A 79 7.63 19.74 21.52
N GLN A 80 8.20 20.83 22.04
CA GLN A 80 9.19 21.69 21.34
C GLN A 80 8.63 22.47 20.14
N THR A 81 7.30 22.60 20.04
CA THR A 81 6.59 23.38 19.02
C THR A 81 5.38 24.08 19.66
N THR A 82 4.78 25.03 18.93
CA THR A 82 3.52 25.71 19.27
C THR A 82 2.33 25.18 18.47
N VAL A 83 2.55 24.13 17.69
CA VAL A 83 1.55 23.51 16.81
C VAL A 83 1.15 22.17 17.41
N ASP A 84 -0.15 21.96 17.56
CA ASP A 84 -0.69 20.70 18.08
C ASP A 84 -0.98 19.70 16.95
N LEU A 85 -1.13 18.44 17.32
CA LEU A 85 -1.57 17.38 16.42
C LEU A 85 -3.07 17.07 16.62
N PRO A 86 -3.97 17.56 15.74
CA PRO A 86 -5.39 17.29 15.84
C PRO A 86 -5.75 15.90 15.32
N ASN A 87 -6.81 15.33 15.87
CA ASN A 87 -7.54 14.24 15.23
C ASN A 87 -8.31 14.74 14.01
N PHE A 88 -8.58 13.82 13.08
CA PHE A 88 -9.32 14.12 11.85
C PHE A 88 -10.69 14.77 12.17
N GLY A 89 -10.99 15.89 11.51
CA GLY A 89 -12.25 16.62 11.72
C GLY A 89 -12.46 17.16 13.13
N GLY A 90 -11.42 17.21 13.98
CA GLY A 90 -11.52 17.67 15.37
C GLY A 90 -12.18 16.66 16.33
N SER A 91 -12.37 15.41 15.91
CA SER A 91 -13.01 14.39 16.74
C SER A 91 -12.18 14.01 17.98
N SER A 92 -12.81 13.71 19.10
CA SER A 92 -12.11 13.09 20.24
C SER A 92 -11.86 11.60 19.98
N CYS A 93 -10.63 11.12 20.23
CA CYS A 93 -10.22 9.76 19.92
C CYS A 93 -9.19 9.25 20.94
N GLY A 94 -9.30 7.98 21.33
CA GLY A 94 -8.45 7.30 22.31
C GLY A 94 -8.91 5.87 22.57
N GLY A 95 -8.24 5.18 23.49
CA GLY A 95 -8.48 3.78 23.86
C GLY A 95 -7.29 2.87 23.62
N THR A 96 -7.58 1.57 23.57
CA THR A 96 -6.60 0.50 23.31
C THR A 96 -6.21 0.40 21.84
N LEU A 97 -5.15 -0.38 21.55
CA LEU A 97 -4.55 -0.53 20.22
C LEU A 97 -5.59 -0.78 19.11
N LEU A 98 -6.46 -1.77 19.28
CA LEU A 98 -7.49 -2.12 18.30
C LEU A 98 -8.41 -0.92 18.02
N ARG A 99 -8.85 -0.22 19.06
CA ARG A 99 -9.75 0.93 18.93
C ARG A 99 -9.06 2.11 18.25
N ILE A 100 -7.84 2.43 18.65
CA ILE A 100 -7.13 3.59 18.10
C ILE A 100 -6.72 3.38 16.64
N LEU A 101 -6.39 2.13 16.25
CA LEU A 101 -6.10 1.81 14.86
C LEU A 101 -7.39 1.84 14.01
N ALA A 102 -8.48 1.25 14.51
CA ALA A 102 -9.78 1.22 13.83
C ALA A 102 -10.38 2.61 13.61
N ARG A 103 -10.29 3.49 14.62
CA ARG A 103 -10.73 4.90 14.54
C ARG A 103 -9.67 5.82 13.94
N SER A 104 -8.46 5.31 13.70
CA SER A 104 -7.35 6.07 13.13
C SER A 104 -6.96 7.31 13.95
N CYS A 105 -6.92 7.22 15.27
CA CYS A 105 -6.62 8.34 16.18
C CYS A 105 -5.21 8.92 15.91
N ASN A 106 -5.10 10.17 15.49
CA ASN A 106 -3.80 10.83 15.33
C ASN A 106 -3.14 11.08 16.68
N THR A 107 -3.90 11.54 17.67
CA THR A 107 -3.38 11.88 19.00
C THR A 107 -2.74 10.68 19.69
N SER A 108 -3.40 9.51 19.65
CA SER A 108 -2.87 8.29 20.25
C SER A 108 -1.61 7.78 19.54
N PHE A 109 -1.56 7.82 18.21
CA PHE A 109 -0.37 7.39 17.46
C PHE A 109 0.78 8.39 17.52
N GLY A 110 0.49 9.69 17.62
CA GLY A 110 1.49 10.71 17.89
C GLY A 110 2.13 10.51 19.26
N GLN A 111 1.31 10.25 20.30
CA GLN A 111 1.80 9.91 21.64
C GLN A 111 2.58 8.60 21.63
N MET A 112 2.07 7.55 20.97
CA MET A 112 2.79 6.29 20.81
C MET A 112 4.18 6.51 20.19
N GLY A 113 4.29 7.31 19.12
CA GLY A 113 5.57 7.63 18.53
C GLY A 113 6.54 8.32 19.48
N LEU A 114 6.05 9.24 20.32
CA LEU A 114 6.84 9.90 21.36
C LEU A 114 7.29 8.92 22.45
N ASP A 115 6.42 7.99 22.86
CA ASP A 115 6.72 7.00 23.89
C ASP A 115 7.76 5.98 23.40
N LEU A 116 7.65 5.55 22.14
CA LEU A 116 8.58 4.60 21.52
C LEU A 116 9.97 5.18 21.29
N GLY A 117 10.06 6.49 21.03
CA GLY A 117 11.30 7.18 20.74
C GLY A 117 11.82 6.96 19.31
N THR A 118 12.87 7.71 18.94
CA THR A 118 13.44 7.72 17.58
C THR A 118 13.85 6.32 17.11
N GLN A 119 14.64 5.61 17.90
CA GLN A 119 15.29 4.38 17.44
C GLN A 119 14.29 3.27 17.15
N VAL A 120 13.33 3.04 18.05
CA VAL A 120 12.29 2.00 17.86
C VAL A 120 11.45 2.28 16.62
N MET A 121 11.15 3.56 16.37
CA MET A 121 10.41 3.97 15.17
C MET A 121 11.21 3.79 13.88
N LEU A 122 12.50 4.14 13.89
CA LEU A 122 13.40 3.94 12.76
C LEU A 122 13.59 2.45 12.47
N ASP A 123 13.92 1.65 13.48
CA ASP A 123 14.10 0.20 13.37
C ASP A 123 12.84 -0.47 12.83
N GLY A 124 11.67 -0.08 13.35
CA GLY A 124 10.38 -0.59 12.85
C GLY A 124 10.14 -0.25 11.39
N ALA A 125 10.43 0.97 10.95
CA ALA A 125 10.29 1.37 9.56
C ALA A 125 11.25 0.62 8.63
N GLU A 126 12.53 0.52 9.02
CA GLU A 126 13.56 -0.20 8.24
C GLU A 126 13.31 -1.71 8.19
N ALA A 127 12.75 -2.30 9.25
CA ALA A 127 12.36 -3.71 9.25
C ALA A 127 11.24 -4.01 8.24
N PHE A 128 10.37 -3.03 7.92
CA PHE A 128 9.43 -3.11 6.81
C PHE A 128 10.05 -2.77 5.44
N GLY A 129 11.29 -2.31 5.38
CA GLY A 129 12.02 -1.99 4.14
C GLY A 129 12.06 -0.50 3.78
N PHE A 130 11.66 0.41 4.67
CA PHE A 130 11.95 1.84 4.47
C PHE A 130 13.47 2.08 4.48
N ASN A 131 13.91 3.15 3.82
CA ASN A 131 15.31 3.55 3.62
C ASN A 131 16.15 2.60 2.74
N GLU A 132 15.60 1.48 2.31
CA GLU A 132 16.23 0.56 1.36
C GLU A 132 15.43 0.51 0.05
N ARG A 133 16.13 0.35 -1.07
CA ARG A 133 15.48 0.08 -2.35
C ARG A 133 14.99 -1.38 -2.32
N PRO A 134 13.68 -1.66 -2.49
CA PRO A 134 13.22 -3.04 -2.53
C PRO A 134 13.91 -3.77 -3.68
N PRO A 135 14.25 -5.06 -3.51
CA PRO A 135 14.97 -5.83 -4.52
C PRO A 135 13.99 -6.33 -5.60
N PHE A 136 13.30 -5.36 -6.20
CA PHE A 136 12.33 -5.52 -7.27
C PHE A 136 13.06 -5.62 -8.60
N ASP A 137 12.58 -6.50 -9.47
CA ASP A 137 13.06 -6.70 -10.84
C ASP A 137 12.68 -5.56 -11.81
N LEU A 138 11.90 -4.59 -11.35
CA LEU A 138 11.67 -3.30 -12.00
C LEU A 138 12.38 -2.16 -11.25
N PRO A 139 12.66 -1.00 -11.89
CA PRO A 139 13.47 0.06 -11.30
C PRO A 139 12.72 0.86 -10.21
N ALA A 140 12.44 0.24 -9.06
CA ALA A 140 11.82 0.85 -7.89
C ALA A 140 12.66 1.99 -7.31
N VAL A 141 12.05 2.82 -6.46
CA VAL A 141 12.78 3.75 -5.58
C VAL A 141 12.58 3.35 -4.12
N ALA A 142 13.54 3.72 -3.26
CA ALA A 142 13.39 3.53 -1.83
C ALA A 142 12.27 4.42 -1.28
N SER A 143 11.51 3.89 -0.32
CA SER A 143 10.67 4.72 0.54
C SER A 143 11.53 5.31 1.66
N VAL A 144 11.09 6.42 2.26
CA VAL A 144 11.90 7.19 3.21
C VAL A 144 11.19 7.24 4.56
N TYR A 145 11.94 6.88 5.60
CA TYR A 145 11.65 7.24 6.98
C TYR A 145 12.81 8.13 7.50
N PRO A 146 12.54 9.23 8.21
CA PRO A 146 13.58 10.16 8.62
C PRO A 146 14.60 9.46 9.53
N SER A 147 15.87 9.52 9.15
CA SER A 147 16.99 8.89 9.89
C SER A 147 17.66 9.84 10.88
N GLU A 148 17.18 11.08 11.00
CA GLU A 148 17.66 11.99 12.02
C GLU A 148 17.33 11.51 13.43
N ASP A 149 18.19 11.86 14.39
CA ASP A 149 17.88 11.68 15.79
C ASP A 149 16.96 12.82 16.26
N PHE A 150 15.64 12.58 16.23
CA PHE A 150 14.64 13.56 16.64
C PHE A 150 14.82 14.04 18.08
N GLU A 151 15.38 13.24 18.97
CA GLU A 151 15.60 13.60 20.37
C GLU A 151 16.81 14.52 20.48
N ALA A 152 17.94 14.11 19.90
CA ALA A 152 19.16 14.91 19.90
C ALA A 152 18.97 16.26 19.18
N GLU A 153 18.17 16.27 18.11
CA GLU A 153 17.90 17.48 17.32
C GLU A 153 16.77 18.35 17.87
N ARG A 154 16.15 17.97 19.00
CA ARG A 154 15.00 18.67 19.60
C ARG A 154 13.85 18.87 18.60
N LYS A 155 13.48 17.78 17.93
CA LYS A 155 12.41 17.68 16.94
C LYS A 155 11.35 16.65 17.33
N LEU A 156 11.00 16.54 18.61
CA LEU A 156 10.00 15.57 19.10
C LEU A 156 8.62 15.74 18.44
N GLY A 157 8.20 16.98 18.15
CA GLY A 157 6.98 17.22 17.36
C GLY A 157 7.04 16.61 15.94
N SER A 158 8.22 16.50 15.35
CA SER A 158 8.42 15.82 14.06
C SER A 158 8.38 14.29 14.21
N LEU A 159 8.87 13.73 15.31
CA LEU A 159 8.73 12.30 15.62
C LEU A 159 7.24 11.91 15.73
N ALA A 160 6.45 12.68 16.46
CA ALA A 160 5.01 12.47 16.58
C ALA A 160 4.27 12.54 15.22
N GLN A 161 4.69 13.45 14.33
CA GLN A 161 4.15 13.53 12.97
C GLN A 161 4.60 12.36 12.08
N SER A 162 5.86 11.93 12.19
CA SER A 162 6.38 10.76 11.49
C SER A 162 5.63 9.48 11.89
N ALA A 163 5.25 9.35 13.16
CA ALA A 163 4.45 8.24 13.69
C ALA A 163 3.03 8.14 13.12
N ILE A 164 2.54 9.17 12.42
CA ILE A 164 1.27 9.13 11.68
C ILE A 164 1.47 9.17 10.16
N GLY A 165 2.70 8.96 9.68
CA GLY A 165 3.05 8.96 8.26
C GLY A 165 3.07 10.35 7.62
N GLN A 166 3.36 11.40 8.40
CA GLN A 166 3.56 12.77 7.92
C GLN A 166 5.01 13.23 8.18
N TYR A 167 5.25 14.55 8.20
CA TYR A 167 6.57 15.17 8.20
C TYR A 167 7.36 14.76 6.93
N SER A 168 8.46 14.01 7.09
CA SER A 168 9.33 13.59 6.00
C SER A 168 9.18 12.10 5.65
N VAL A 169 8.18 11.41 6.22
CA VAL A 169 7.85 10.03 5.85
C VAL A 169 7.20 10.02 4.47
N ALA A 170 7.75 9.23 3.55
CA ALA A 170 7.21 9.09 2.19
C ALA A 170 7.39 7.65 1.68
N ALA A 171 6.37 7.11 1.02
CA ALA A 171 6.36 5.73 0.56
C ALA A 171 5.83 5.59 -0.86
N THR A 172 6.35 4.60 -1.58
CA THR A 172 5.72 4.15 -2.82
C THR A 172 4.47 3.31 -2.50
N PRO A 173 3.46 3.26 -3.40
CA PRO A 173 2.37 2.31 -3.26
C PRO A 173 2.84 0.85 -3.12
N LEU A 174 3.91 0.45 -3.84
CA LEU A 174 4.52 -0.87 -3.70
C LEU A 174 4.99 -1.13 -2.26
N GLN A 175 5.75 -0.21 -1.66
CA GLN A 175 6.20 -0.34 -0.27
C GLN A 175 5.04 -0.54 0.70
N MET A 176 3.96 0.23 0.53
CA MET A 176 2.80 0.15 1.41
C MET A 176 1.99 -1.14 1.19
N ALA A 177 2.01 -1.71 -0.02
CA ALA A 177 1.47 -3.05 -0.27
C ALA A 177 2.33 -4.12 0.41
N MET A 178 3.66 -3.97 0.39
CA MET A 178 4.60 -4.86 1.08
C MET A 178 4.43 -4.80 2.61
N VAL A 179 4.10 -3.65 3.19
CA VAL A 179 3.71 -3.55 4.62
C VAL A 179 2.49 -4.42 4.91
N ALA A 180 1.41 -4.28 4.13
CA ALA A 180 0.21 -5.11 4.32
C ALA A 180 0.48 -6.60 4.09
N GLY A 181 1.28 -6.93 3.07
CA GLY A 181 1.71 -8.30 2.78
C GLY A 181 2.56 -8.90 3.88
N GLY A 182 3.48 -8.12 4.46
CA GLY A 182 4.30 -8.56 5.59
C GLY A 182 3.47 -8.89 6.82
N ILE A 183 2.48 -8.06 7.16
CA ILE A 183 1.53 -8.33 8.23
C ILE A 183 0.71 -9.60 7.93
N ALA A 184 0.19 -9.73 6.71
CA ALA A 184 -0.56 -10.91 6.27
C ALA A 184 0.28 -12.20 6.37
N ASN A 185 1.57 -12.09 6.05
CA ASN A 185 2.55 -13.17 6.00
C ASN A 185 3.33 -13.34 7.31
N GLY A 186 2.68 -13.12 8.45
CA GLY A 186 3.25 -13.43 9.77
C GLY A 186 4.51 -12.62 10.13
N GLY A 187 4.62 -11.41 9.60
CA GLY A 187 5.74 -10.49 9.83
C GLY A 187 6.87 -10.58 8.81
N VAL A 188 6.79 -11.50 7.82
CA VAL A 188 7.81 -11.67 6.79
C VAL A 188 7.49 -10.84 5.56
N VAL A 189 8.36 -9.88 5.23
CA VAL A 189 8.24 -9.08 4.01
C VAL A 189 8.98 -9.80 2.88
N MET A 190 8.23 -10.22 1.86
CA MET A 190 8.78 -10.93 0.70
C MET A 190 9.41 -9.95 -0.29
N ALA A 191 10.44 -10.40 -1.01
CA ALA A 191 10.98 -9.66 -2.14
C ALA A 191 9.93 -9.60 -3.26
N PRO A 192 9.54 -8.40 -3.74
CA PRO A 192 8.58 -8.30 -4.83
C PRO A 192 9.25 -8.68 -6.15
N HIS A 193 8.50 -9.29 -7.06
CA HIS A 193 8.92 -9.55 -8.45
C HIS A 193 7.70 -9.56 -9.38
N VAL A 194 7.91 -9.26 -10.65
CA VAL A 194 6.92 -9.46 -11.74
C VAL A 194 7.30 -10.61 -12.67
N MET A 195 8.59 -10.93 -12.76
CA MET A 195 9.11 -12.02 -13.57
C MET A 195 8.75 -13.37 -12.94
N ASP A 196 8.30 -14.33 -13.74
CA ASP A 196 8.03 -15.71 -13.30
C ASP A 196 9.19 -16.62 -13.73
N GLU A 197 9.48 -16.65 -15.03
CA GLU A 197 10.56 -17.43 -15.62
C GLU A 197 11.12 -16.76 -16.88
N ILE A 198 12.35 -17.15 -17.25
CA ILE A 198 12.96 -16.86 -18.55
C ILE A 198 13.06 -18.18 -19.31
N ARG A 199 12.59 -18.17 -20.55
CA ARG A 199 12.75 -19.28 -21.50
C ARG A 199 13.53 -18.82 -22.73
N ASP A 200 14.26 -19.74 -23.35
CA ASP A 200 14.97 -19.47 -24.60
C ASP A 200 14.07 -19.62 -25.84
N GLY A 201 14.68 -19.55 -27.03
CA GLY A 201 13.98 -19.68 -28.30
C GLY A 201 13.42 -21.08 -28.59
N GLU A 202 13.84 -22.09 -27.85
CA GLU A 202 13.35 -23.47 -27.90
C GLU A 202 12.32 -23.75 -26.78
N ALA A 203 11.96 -22.72 -26.00
CA ALA A 203 11.11 -22.75 -24.83
C ALA A 203 11.69 -23.52 -23.62
N ASP A 204 13.00 -23.78 -23.62
CA ASP A 204 13.69 -24.39 -22.48
C ASP A 204 13.83 -23.38 -21.34
N LEU A 205 13.65 -23.85 -20.09
CA LEU A 205 13.76 -23.02 -18.90
C LEU A 205 15.21 -22.59 -18.69
N VAL A 206 15.46 -21.28 -18.71
CA VAL A 206 16.77 -20.67 -18.47
C VAL A 206 16.91 -20.25 -17.01
N ASP A 207 15.88 -19.60 -16.46
CA ASP A 207 15.89 -19.09 -15.10
C ASP A 207 14.45 -18.96 -14.55
N ARG A 208 14.30 -18.97 -13.21
CA ARG A 208 13.02 -18.88 -12.52
C ARG A 208 13.12 -18.00 -11.28
N TRP A 209 12.10 -17.18 -11.07
CA TRP A 209 11.98 -16.34 -9.89
C TRP A 209 11.13 -17.03 -8.83
N ASP A 210 11.80 -17.74 -7.92
CA ASP A 210 11.14 -18.31 -6.75
C ASP A 210 10.88 -17.26 -5.65
N PRO A 211 9.75 -17.33 -4.93
CA PRO A 211 9.48 -16.44 -3.82
C PRO A 211 10.57 -16.51 -2.74
N ARG A 212 11.09 -15.36 -2.33
CA ARG A 212 12.13 -15.27 -1.29
C ARG A 212 11.82 -14.19 -0.25
N GLU A 213 12.23 -14.45 0.99
CA GLU A 213 12.16 -13.44 2.06
C GLU A 213 13.12 -12.28 1.72
N TRP A 214 12.71 -11.04 1.98
CA TRP A 214 13.59 -9.87 1.93
C TRP A 214 13.96 -9.43 3.34
N THR A 215 12.97 -9.15 4.18
CA THR A 215 13.16 -8.77 5.57
C THR A 215 12.14 -9.45 6.48
N ARG A 216 12.36 -9.36 7.79
CA ARG A 216 11.40 -9.76 8.81
C ARG A 216 11.06 -8.53 9.65
N ALA A 217 9.86 -7.99 9.44
CA ALA A 217 9.40 -6.78 10.08
C ALA A 217 8.96 -6.99 11.54
N SER A 218 8.49 -8.19 11.87
CA SER A 218 8.06 -8.52 13.23
C SER A 218 7.97 -10.04 13.44
N SER A 219 7.74 -10.44 14.68
CA SER A 219 7.37 -11.81 15.03
C SER A 219 5.96 -12.17 14.51
N ALA A 220 5.69 -13.47 14.37
CA ALA A 220 4.35 -13.94 13.99
C ALA A 220 3.25 -13.54 14.99
N GLY A 221 3.60 -13.44 16.29
CA GLY A 221 2.68 -13.00 17.34
C GLY A 221 2.30 -11.53 17.19
N THR A 222 3.29 -10.66 16.97
CA THR A 222 3.06 -9.25 16.64
C THR A 222 2.20 -9.11 15.39
N ALA A 223 2.55 -9.81 14.32
CA ALA A 223 1.79 -9.76 13.06
C ALA A 223 0.33 -10.20 13.25
N GLU A 224 0.02 -11.19 14.10
CA GLU A 224 -1.36 -11.58 14.40
C GLU A 224 -2.14 -10.50 15.14
N ILE A 225 -1.53 -9.84 16.12
CA ILE A 225 -2.15 -8.71 16.84
C ILE A 225 -2.50 -7.58 15.85
N ILE A 226 -1.56 -7.26 14.95
CA ILE A 226 -1.76 -6.19 13.96
C ILE A 226 -2.77 -6.60 12.89
N LYS A 227 -2.80 -7.87 12.46
CA LYS A 227 -3.86 -8.41 11.60
C LYS A 227 -5.24 -8.21 12.23
N GLU A 228 -5.41 -8.58 13.50
CA GLU A 228 -6.69 -8.39 14.19
C GLU A 228 -7.08 -6.91 14.30
N ALA A 229 -6.12 -6.03 14.61
CA ALA A 229 -6.36 -4.60 14.62
C ALA A 229 -6.77 -4.08 13.23
N MET A 230 -6.16 -4.57 12.15
CA MET A 230 -6.55 -4.25 10.76
C MET A 230 -7.92 -4.82 10.38
N ARG A 231 -8.33 -5.99 10.89
CA ARG A 231 -9.70 -6.50 10.75
C ARG A 231 -10.70 -5.57 11.42
N GLU A 232 -10.38 -5.04 12.60
CA GLU A 232 -11.27 -4.12 13.32
C GLU A 232 -11.50 -2.81 12.56
N VAL A 233 -10.49 -2.32 11.82
CA VAL A 233 -10.64 -1.17 10.92
C VAL A 233 -11.71 -1.42 9.85
N VAL A 234 -11.84 -2.66 9.36
CA VAL A 234 -12.84 -3.08 8.37
C VAL A 234 -14.19 -3.39 9.03
N ARG A 235 -14.20 -4.03 10.21
CA ARG A 235 -15.46 -4.43 10.88
C ARG A 235 -16.26 -3.23 11.40
N SER A 236 -15.59 -2.30 12.06
CA SER A 236 -16.27 -1.20 12.77
C SER A 236 -15.57 0.16 12.62
N GLY A 237 -14.44 0.21 11.91
CA GLY A 237 -13.57 1.37 11.81
C GLY A 237 -13.71 2.19 10.53
N SER A 238 -12.60 2.80 10.09
CA SER A 238 -12.56 3.72 8.96
C SER A 238 -12.65 3.06 7.59
N ALA A 239 -12.56 1.72 7.51
CA ALA A 239 -12.51 0.96 6.26
C ALA A 239 -13.70 0.01 6.06
N THR A 240 -14.87 0.29 6.65
CA THR A 240 -16.08 -0.56 6.54
C THR A 240 -16.53 -0.87 5.11
N ARG A 241 -16.19 -0.01 4.15
CA ARG A 241 -16.44 -0.24 2.72
C ARG A 241 -15.65 -1.40 2.11
N LEU A 242 -14.65 -1.95 2.82
CA LEU A 242 -13.88 -3.14 2.44
C LEU A 242 -14.43 -4.44 3.02
N GLN A 243 -15.61 -4.42 3.63
CA GLN A 243 -16.33 -5.65 3.95
C GLN A 243 -16.74 -6.35 2.64
N ILE A 244 -16.24 -7.57 2.44
CA ILE A 244 -16.51 -8.42 1.28
C ILE A 244 -17.02 -9.75 1.81
N GLU A 245 -18.17 -10.19 1.31
CA GLU A 245 -18.78 -11.45 1.74
C GLU A 245 -17.89 -12.65 1.39
N GLY A 246 -17.74 -13.58 2.33
CA GLY A 246 -16.92 -14.79 2.15
C GLY A 246 -15.40 -14.59 2.30
N LEU A 247 -14.93 -13.35 2.47
CA LEU A 247 -13.51 -13.05 2.65
C LEU A 247 -13.19 -12.54 4.05
N ASP A 248 -12.03 -12.93 4.56
CA ASP A 248 -11.37 -12.26 5.69
C ASP A 248 -10.53 -11.11 5.13
N VAL A 249 -10.79 -9.90 5.61
CA VAL A 249 -10.16 -8.67 5.10
C VAL A 249 -9.67 -7.83 6.27
N GLY A 250 -8.39 -7.50 6.26
CA GLY A 250 -7.81 -6.48 7.12
C GLY A 250 -7.33 -5.30 6.29
N ALA A 251 -7.53 -4.09 6.78
CA ALA A 251 -7.14 -2.89 6.04
C ALA A 251 -6.73 -1.73 6.95
N LYS A 252 -6.11 -0.72 6.35
CA LYS A 252 -5.93 0.60 6.95
C LYS A 252 -6.15 1.68 5.90
N THR A 253 -6.97 2.67 6.23
CA THR A 253 -7.11 3.88 5.41
C THR A 253 -6.08 4.93 5.80
N GLY A 254 -5.70 5.75 4.83
CA GLY A 254 -4.91 6.97 5.01
C GLY A 254 -5.56 8.15 4.31
N THR A 255 -5.40 9.31 4.91
CA THR A 255 -5.66 10.61 4.30
C THR A 255 -4.42 11.43 4.59
N ALA A 256 -3.63 11.72 3.56
CA ALA A 256 -2.37 12.45 3.72
C ALA A 256 -2.54 13.85 3.12
N GLN A 257 -2.44 14.88 3.94
CA GLN A 257 -2.64 16.26 3.50
C GLN A 257 -1.44 16.72 2.65
N ILE A 258 -1.73 17.47 1.59
CA ILE A 258 -0.70 18.11 0.76
C ILE A 258 -0.86 19.63 0.82
N GLY A 259 0.26 20.31 1.06
CA GLY A 259 0.30 21.77 1.18
C GLY A 259 -0.49 22.32 2.37
N THR A 260 -0.55 23.64 2.45
CA THR A 260 -1.24 24.39 3.52
C THR A 260 -2.42 25.23 3.02
N GLU A 261 -2.62 25.29 1.70
CA GLU A 261 -3.65 26.08 1.05
C GLU A 261 -5.05 25.49 1.24
N ARG A 262 -6.07 26.36 1.31
CA ARG A 262 -7.47 25.94 1.45
C ARG A 262 -8.21 26.03 0.09
N PRO A 263 -9.08 25.06 -0.24
CA PRO A 263 -9.41 23.86 0.54
C PRO A 263 -8.22 22.89 0.64
N LEU A 264 -8.02 22.30 1.82
CA LEU A 264 -6.91 21.38 2.04
C LEU A 264 -7.06 20.18 1.10
N ARG A 265 -6.01 19.91 0.34
CA ARG A 265 -5.92 18.78 -0.58
C ARG A 265 -5.35 17.58 0.14
N SER A 266 -5.76 16.38 -0.23
CA SER A 266 -5.24 15.16 0.38
C SER A 266 -5.17 14.01 -0.60
N HIS A 267 -4.11 13.22 -0.49
CA HIS A 267 -4.07 11.89 -1.08
C HIS A 267 -4.95 10.93 -0.29
N ALA A 268 -5.74 10.12 -1.00
CA ALA A 268 -6.52 9.04 -0.43
C ALA A 268 -5.76 7.71 -0.54
N TRP A 269 -5.51 7.09 0.61
CA TRP A 269 -4.77 5.84 0.72
C TRP A 269 -5.62 4.71 1.30
N VAL A 270 -5.39 3.50 0.81
CA VAL A 270 -5.75 2.25 1.49
C VAL A 270 -4.63 1.25 1.32
N ILE A 271 -4.31 0.54 2.39
CA ILE A 271 -3.63 -0.75 2.31
C ILE A 271 -4.56 -1.84 2.84
N ALA A 272 -4.51 -3.02 2.25
CA ALA A 272 -5.34 -4.15 2.65
C ALA A 272 -4.66 -5.48 2.37
N TRP A 273 -5.06 -6.50 3.10
CA TRP A 273 -4.86 -7.91 2.73
C TRP A 273 -6.21 -8.61 2.74
N ALA A 274 -6.34 -9.69 1.98
CA ALA A 274 -7.55 -10.50 1.96
C ALA A 274 -7.26 -11.97 1.67
N GLY A 275 -8.17 -12.84 2.09
CA GLY A 275 -8.20 -14.25 1.74
C GLY A 275 -9.54 -14.88 2.09
N PRO A 276 -9.76 -16.17 1.78
CA PRO A 276 -10.95 -16.88 2.21
C PRO A 276 -11.02 -16.94 3.74
N ILE A 277 -12.23 -16.83 4.31
CA ILE A 277 -12.40 -16.95 5.77
C ILE A 277 -11.82 -18.27 6.27
N GLY A 278 -10.99 -18.19 7.33
CA GLY A 278 -10.34 -19.34 7.94
C GLY A 278 -9.10 -19.86 7.20
N GLN A 279 -8.64 -19.17 6.16
CA GLN A 279 -7.41 -19.49 5.43
C GLN A 279 -6.40 -18.33 5.55
N ALA A 280 -5.16 -18.60 5.14
CA ALA A 280 -4.15 -17.55 5.04
C ALA A 280 -4.57 -16.52 3.97
N PRO A 281 -4.35 -15.21 4.20
CA PRO A 281 -4.54 -14.21 3.15
C PRO A 281 -3.66 -14.52 1.93
N THR A 282 -4.23 -14.37 0.74
CA THR A 282 -3.56 -14.67 -0.53
C THR A 282 -3.28 -13.42 -1.36
N ILE A 283 -3.80 -12.26 -0.95
CA ILE A 283 -3.57 -10.98 -1.63
C ILE A 283 -3.25 -9.87 -0.65
N ALA A 284 -2.34 -8.97 -1.07
CA ALA A 284 -2.12 -7.67 -0.47
C ALA A 284 -2.25 -6.58 -1.53
N VAL A 285 -2.89 -5.45 -1.18
CA VAL A 285 -3.18 -4.35 -2.10
C VAL A 285 -2.84 -3.02 -1.42
N ALA A 286 -2.24 -2.11 -2.16
CA ALA A 286 -2.23 -0.69 -1.83
C ALA A 286 -2.87 0.12 -2.95
N VAL A 287 -3.76 1.03 -2.58
CA VAL A 287 -4.38 2.00 -3.49
C VAL A 287 -4.04 3.40 -3.01
N LEU A 288 -3.48 4.19 -3.92
CA LEU A 288 -3.29 5.62 -3.79
C LEU A 288 -4.14 6.31 -4.87
N VAL A 289 -4.93 7.28 -4.45
CA VAL A 289 -5.55 8.25 -5.35
C VAL A 289 -4.95 9.61 -5.06
N GLU A 290 -4.31 10.20 -6.07
CA GLU A 290 -3.69 11.51 -5.96
C GLU A 290 -4.75 12.60 -5.74
N ALA A 291 -4.34 13.67 -5.06
CA ALA A 291 -5.25 14.72 -4.66
C ALA A 291 -5.69 15.52 -5.89
N GLN A 292 -7.00 15.63 -6.10
CA GLN A 292 -7.56 16.33 -7.26
C GLN A 292 -7.91 17.77 -6.92
N ASP A 293 -7.73 18.67 -7.89
CA ASP A 293 -8.08 20.07 -7.73
C ASP A 293 -9.59 20.25 -7.56
N GLY A 294 -9.98 21.15 -6.65
CA GLY A 294 -11.38 21.44 -6.33
C GLY A 294 -12.11 20.34 -5.53
N VAL A 295 -11.46 19.21 -5.22
CA VAL A 295 -12.06 18.12 -4.43
C VAL A 295 -11.62 18.23 -2.98
N SER A 296 -12.55 18.64 -2.09
CA SER A 296 -12.33 18.59 -0.65
C SER A 296 -12.63 17.19 -0.07
N GLU A 297 -11.97 16.87 1.05
CA GLU A 297 -12.23 15.64 1.82
C GLU A 297 -11.98 14.32 1.06
N GLN A 298 -10.95 14.25 0.22
CA GLN A 298 -10.55 13.00 -0.45
C GLN A 298 -9.94 12.03 0.58
N THR A 299 -10.77 11.25 1.27
CA THR A 299 -10.31 10.29 2.29
C THR A 299 -10.11 8.90 1.71
N GLY A 300 -9.17 8.15 2.30
CA GLY A 300 -8.91 6.75 1.95
C GLY A 300 -10.17 5.87 1.99
N GLY A 301 -10.99 6.01 3.04
CA GLY A 301 -12.22 5.23 3.19
C GLY A 301 -13.28 5.53 2.12
N ARG A 302 -13.40 6.79 1.68
CA ARG A 302 -14.42 7.19 0.71
C ARG A 302 -14.02 6.92 -0.74
N VAL A 303 -12.73 7.06 -1.05
CA VAL A 303 -12.22 7.08 -2.43
C VAL A 303 -11.38 5.85 -2.77
N ALA A 304 -10.35 5.55 -1.96
CA ALA A 304 -9.44 4.44 -2.23
C ALA A 304 -10.05 3.07 -1.86
N ALA A 305 -10.85 2.99 -0.79
CA ALA A 305 -11.42 1.73 -0.32
C ALA A 305 -12.36 1.04 -1.34
N PRO A 306 -13.27 1.75 -2.03
CA PRO A 306 -14.07 1.13 -3.10
C PRO A 306 -13.24 0.59 -4.27
N ILE A 307 -12.12 1.23 -4.60
CA ILE A 307 -11.19 0.76 -5.64
C ILE A 307 -10.51 -0.52 -5.17
N ALA A 308 -9.95 -0.52 -3.95
CA ALA A 308 -9.33 -1.69 -3.35
C ALA A 308 -10.30 -2.86 -3.25
N LYS A 309 -11.57 -2.61 -2.89
CA LYS A 309 -12.62 -3.64 -2.87
C LYS A 309 -12.78 -4.32 -4.22
N LYS A 310 -12.92 -3.55 -5.31
CA LYS A 310 -13.04 -4.10 -6.66
C LYS A 310 -11.83 -4.90 -7.10
N VAL A 311 -10.62 -4.44 -6.74
CA VAL A 311 -9.38 -5.19 -7.03
C VAL A 311 -9.36 -6.51 -6.28
N ILE A 312 -9.70 -6.52 -4.99
CA ILE A 312 -9.76 -7.75 -4.18
C ILE A 312 -10.83 -8.70 -4.72
N GLU A 313 -12.05 -8.21 -5.01
CA GLU A 313 -13.12 -9.02 -5.58
C GLU A 313 -12.71 -9.66 -6.90
N ALA A 314 -12.07 -8.91 -7.80
CA ALA A 314 -11.58 -9.42 -9.07
C ALA A 314 -10.46 -10.46 -8.90
N ALA A 315 -9.51 -10.22 -8.00
CA ALA A 315 -8.39 -11.14 -7.78
C ALA A 315 -8.78 -12.41 -7.02
N MET A 316 -9.88 -12.38 -6.25
CA MET A 316 -10.40 -13.54 -5.51
C MET A 316 -11.42 -14.35 -6.32
N GLN A 317 -11.80 -13.90 -7.52
CA GLN A 317 -12.57 -14.73 -8.45
C GLN A 317 -11.67 -15.83 -9.02
N PRO A 318 -12.21 -17.03 -9.31
CA PRO A 318 -11.49 -18.03 -10.08
C PRO A 318 -11.04 -17.41 -11.41
N MET A 319 -9.75 -17.53 -11.75
CA MET A 319 -9.28 -17.15 -13.07
C MET A 319 -10.08 -17.96 -14.11
N PRO A 320 -10.70 -17.31 -15.12
CA PRO A 320 -11.28 -18.06 -16.22
C PRO A 320 -10.19 -18.91 -16.86
N ASP A 321 -10.55 -20.14 -17.27
CA ASP A 321 -9.63 -21.01 -17.99
C ASP A 321 -9.02 -20.23 -19.16
N PRO A 322 -7.70 -20.38 -19.42
CA PRO A 322 -7.11 -19.77 -20.60
C PRO A 322 -7.93 -20.17 -21.83
N PRO A 323 -8.14 -19.25 -22.79
CA PRO A 323 -8.89 -19.57 -23.99
C PRO A 323 -8.26 -20.81 -24.61
N VAL A 324 -9.06 -21.87 -24.76
CA VAL A 324 -8.64 -23.08 -25.46
C VAL A 324 -8.18 -22.62 -26.83
N ALA A 325 -6.89 -22.82 -27.14
CA ALA A 325 -6.39 -22.54 -28.48
C ALA A 325 -7.25 -23.37 -29.44
N ASP A 326 -7.93 -22.70 -30.37
CA ASP A 326 -8.67 -23.38 -31.43
C ASP A 326 -7.70 -24.32 -32.15
N ASP A 327 -7.92 -25.62 -31.98
CA ASP A 327 -7.16 -26.65 -32.67
C ASP A 327 -7.46 -26.51 -34.17
N PRO A 328 -6.47 -26.15 -35.01
CA PRO A 328 -6.69 -26.04 -36.45
C PRO A 328 -6.93 -27.40 -37.13
N ALA A 329 -6.85 -28.51 -36.40
CA ALA A 329 -6.99 -29.86 -36.92
C ALA A 329 -8.42 -30.43 -36.83
N GLN A 330 -9.45 -29.68 -37.23
CA GLN A 330 -10.72 -30.28 -37.67
C GLN A 330 -11.24 -29.62 -38.96
N THR A 331 -10.45 -29.73 -40.04
CA THR A 331 -11.00 -29.78 -41.40
C THR A 331 -11.01 -31.23 -41.84
N THR A 332 -12.09 -31.94 -41.53
CA THR A 332 -12.31 -33.31 -42.02
C THR A 332 -12.57 -33.28 -43.52
N ASP A 333 -11.76 -34.04 -44.26
CA ASP A 333 -11.92 -34.41 -45.66
C ASP A 333 -13.34 -34.89 -45.98
N GLY A 334 -14.08 -34.09 -46.75
CA GLY A 334 -15.32 -34.50 -47.40
C GLY A 334 -15.00 -35.23 -48.70
N THR A 335 -14.96 -36.57 -48.66
CA THR A 335 -14.86 -37.41 -49.86
C THR A 335 -16.16 -37.35 -50.66
N THR A 336 -16.15 -36.64 -51.78
CA THR A 336 -17.27 -36.62 -52.74
C THR A 336 -17.28 -37.91 -53.55
N THR A 337 -18.23 -38.82 -53.28
CA THR A 337 -18.58 -39.90 -54.20
C THR A 337 -19.84 -39.50 -54.97
N THR A 338 -19.63 -39.12 -56.23
CA THR A 338 -20.70 -38.93 -57.22
C THR A 338 -21.18 -40.29 -57.70
N SER A 339 -22.48 -40.57 -57.50
CA SER A 339 -23.22 -41.56 -58.28
C SER A 339 -24.25 -40.83 -59.14
N THR A 340 -24.29 -41.18 -60.41
CA THR A 340 -25.34 -40.80 -61.36
C THR A 340 -25.78 -42.06 -62.10
N PRO A 341 -26.99 -42.05 -62.68
CA PRO A 341 -28.13 -42.92 -62.37
C PRO A 341 -28.06 -44.33 -62.97
#